data_AF-A0A6C2C7G9-F1
#
_entry.id   AF-A0A6C2C7G9-F1
#
_cell.length_a   1.000
_cell.length_b   1.000
_cell.length_c   1.000
_cell.angle_alpha   90.00
_cell.angle_beta   90.00
_cell.angle_gamma   90.00
#
_symmetry.space_group_name_H-M   'P 1'
#
loop_
_entity.id
_entity.type
_entity.pdbx_description
1 polymer ?
#
loop_
_entity_poly.entity_id
_entity_poly.type
_entity_poly.pdbx_seq_one_letter_code
_entity_poly.pdbx_strand_id
1 'polypeptide(L)'
;MTKIKMTLDISKTPVITPALRQRQNDVTAYTADVQITSNSEAFDLTGYKVSFEGVTSKGNKVIDDIGITVTDATKGQFTYAFPKEGLRDVGQYQKAYFSLSNGTKRETSNDFGVFVLASADLTEDETGDYLSEYEKMLEQLRALYASLNIDQIREDMENLQSEMDALSTDVKQQLATAKADIEQQLANAKSEMQSMIDEITKTLADKDVAIRGEDNDFTKNNKFELPIEGSFKTREATFTSFDDVAKDMTKFPGNWYVADKNLTNAPFSSWYTVHIITGTSFTTGTIVANYLGGGTKITAVSDGKIVGWKQLATLDDVKVLNWQPNMPVKKGQLITFKSLGAATTGLLTNPVFMSLVDQNTGTSFPAADSIEGVSGKWKLINPDSYTISYVIDSYALKFNFKRRGNNVSLVTGFSTHDISSGYDFMAAEKLSNLSDVWRPQDNFAWINNATSMLLIWDSGRITLQGNNSAGSGSLWTGMYMAKNGYQWVVGAPAIQ
;
A
#
# COMPACT_ATOMS: atom_id res chain seq x y z
N MET A 1 24.28 -74.16 84.60
CA MET A 1 23.01 -73.73 83.97
C MET A 1 22.24 -74.96 83.58
N THR A 2 20.99 -75.08 84.04
CA THR A 2 20.12 -76.19 83.65
C THR A 2 19.48 -75.83 82.31
N LYS A 3 19.67 -76.69 81.29
CA LYS A 3 19.02 -76.53 79.98
C LYS A 3 17.78 -77.41 79.92
N ILE A 4 16.61 -76.80 79.76
CA ILE A 4 15.36 -77.55 79.58
C ILE A 4 15.16 -77.77 78.09
N LYS A 5 15.22 -79.03 77.65
CA LYS A 5 15.04 -79.39 76.25
C LYS A 5 13.56 -79.36 75.86
N MET A 6 13.24 -78.69 74.78
CA MET A 6 11.89 -78.60 74.22
C MET A 6 11.93 -78.82 72.72
N THR A 7 11.04 -79.67 72.21
CA THR A 7 10.82 -79.80 70.77
C THR A 7 9.43 -79.28 70.46
N LEU A 8 9.34 -78.29 69.58
CA LEU A 8 8.10 -77.60 69.24
C LEU A 8 7.87 -77.67 67.73
N ASP A 9 6.62 -77.89 67.32
CA ASP A 9 6.29 -78.11 65.91
C ASP A 9 5.43 -76.96 65.35
N ILE A 10 5.72 -76.50 64.13
CA ILE A 10 4.93 -75.45 63.44
C ILE A 10 3.69 -76.00 62.72
N SER A 11 3.63 -77.30 62.42
CA SER A 11 2.48 -77.98 61.79
C SER A 11 1.33 -78.27 62.75
N LYS A 12 1.55 -78.08 64.06
CA LYS A 12 0.56 -78.19 65.13
C LYS A 12 -0.12 -79.57 65.29
N THR A 13 0.54 -80.61 64.79
CA THR A 13 0.17 -82.02 64.97
C THR A 13 0.75 -82.56 66.30
N PRO A 14 0.17 -83.61 66.93
CA PRO A 14 0.23 -83.75 68.39
C PRO A 14 1.64 -84.11 68.89
N VAL A 15 2.27 -83.13 69.53
CA VAL A 15 3.52 -83.27 70.29
C VAL A 15 3.19 -82.86 71.73
N ILE A 16 3.64 -83.65 72.70
CA ILE A 16 3.49 -83.38 74.14
C ILE A 16 3.89 -81.93 74.41
N THR A 17 2.99 -81.13 75.01
CA THR A 17 3.25 -79.73 75.35
C THR A 17 4.32 -79.64 76.44
N PRO A 18 5.54 -79.16 76.15
CA PRO A 18 6.54 -78.98 77.19
C PRO A 18 6.14 -77.82 78.11
N ALA A 19 6.61 -77.84 79.35
CA ALA A 19 6.37 -76.77 80.31
C ALA A 19 7.67 -76.27 80.93
N LEU A 20 7.86 -74.95 80.92
CA LEU A 20 8.92 -74.25 81.63
C LEU A 20 8.39 -73.71 82.96
N ARG A 21 9.16 -73.92 84.03
CA ARG A 21 8.86 -73.39 85.37
C ARG A 21 10.06 -72.57 85.82
N GLN A 22 9.88 -71.28 86.04
CA GLN A 22 10.95 -70.35 86.43
C GLN A 22 10.46 -69.45 87.57
N ARG A 23 11.36 -69.05 88.48
CA ARG A 23 11.00 -68.12 89.57
C ARG A 23 11.09 -66.67 89.10
N GLN A 24 10.23 -65.82 89.65
CA GLN A 24 10.28 -64.36 89.48
C GLN A 24 11.70 -63.84 89.79
N ASN A 25 12.20 -62.91 88.97
CA ASN A 25 13.53 -62.28 89.08
C ASN A 25 14.77 -63.18 88.94
N ASP A 26 14.61 -64.49 88.71
CA ASP A 26 15.73 -65.44 88.53
C ASP A 26 16.19 -65.51 87.06
N VAL A 27 16.98 -64.51 86.64
CA VAL A 27 17.49 -64.35 85.26
C VAL A 27 18.65 -65.30 84.92
N THR A 28 19.31 -65.90 85.93
CA THR A 28 20.61 -66.59 85.71
C THR A 28 20.55 -68.11 85.74
N ALA A 29 19.42 -68.74 86.13
CA ALA A 29 19.38 -70.17 86.40
C ALA A 29 18.89 -71.08 85.24
N TYR A 30 18.08 -70.60 84.30
CA TYR A 30 17.42 -71.46 83.30
C TYR A 30 17.45 -70.90 81.88
N THR A 31 17.89 -71.74 80.94
CA THR A 31 17.75 -71.50 79.50
C THR A 31 16.96 -72.65 78.88
N ALA A 32 16.03 -72.32 78.01
CA ALA A 32 15.35 -73.30 77.17
C ALA A 32 16.26 -73.68 75.99
N ASP A 33 16.41 -74.98 75.72
CA ASP A 33 17.10 -75.50 74.53
C ASP A 33 16.02 -76.04 73.59
N VAL A 34 15.73 -75.27 72.53
CA VAL A 34 14.53 -75.43 71.70
C VAL A 34 14.92 -75.97 70.33
N GLN A 35 14.21 -77.01 69.88
CA GLN A 35 14.25 -77.48 68.50
C GLN A 35 12.90 -77.27 67.83
N ILE A 36 12.90 -76.61 66.66
CA ILE A 36 11.71 -76.41 65.83
C ILE A 36 11.64 -77.50 64.77
N THR A 37 10.47 -78.12 64.66
CA THR A 37 10.15 -79.12 63.64
C THR A 37 8.96 -78.70 62.78
N SER A 38 8.86 -79.28 61.58
CA SER A 38 7.66 -79.26 60.76
C SER A 38 7.32 -80.69 60.39
N ASN A 39 6.15 -81.19 60.83
CA ASN A 39 5.76 -82.60 60.68
C ASN A 39 6.83 -83.57 61.19
N SER A 40 7.42 -83.29 62.36
CA SER A 40 8.50 -84.09 62.99
C SER A 40 9.87 -84.08 62.27
N GLU A 41 10.06 -83.32 61.19
CA GLU A 41 11.37 -83.08 60.58
C GLU A 41 11.97 -81.75 61.03
N ALA A 42 13.29 -81.66 61.14
CA ALA A 42 13.98 -80.44 61.57
C ALA A 42 13.69 -79.27 60.61
N PHE A 43 13.30 -78.12 61.16
CA PHE A 43 12.97 -76.94 60.37
C PHE A 43 14.17 -75.99 60.25
N ASP A 44 14.60 -75.67 59.03
CA ASP A 44 15.72 -74.76 58.80
C ASP A 44 15.33 -73.30 59.12
N LEU A 45 16.03 -72.69 60.07
CA LEU A 45 15.85 -71.31 60.54
C LEU A 45 16.66 -70.29 59.74
N THR A 46 17.41 -70.70 58.72
CA THR A 46 18.24 -69.80 57.93
C THR A 46 17.38 -68.67 57.33
N GLY A 47 17.70 -67.42 57.69
CA GLY A 47 16.95 -66.24 57.25
C GLY A 47 15.67 -65.94 58.04
N TYR A 48 15.32 -66.74 59.05
CA TYR A 48 14.20 -66.46 59.97
C TYR A 48 14.69 -65.72 61.22
N LYS A 49 13.97 -64.65 61.59
CA LYS A 49 14.01 -64.05 62.91
C LYS A 49 13.06 -64.81 63.83
N VAL A 50 13.58 -65.30 64.95
CA VAL A 50 12.79 -65.98 66.00
C VAL A 50 12.48 -64.98 67.11
N SER A 51 11.26 -65.02 67.65
CA SER A 51 10.85 -64.21 68.80
C SER A 51 9.94 -65.02 69.71
N PHE A 52 10.12 -64.90 71.02
CA PHE A 52 9.16 -65.33 72.02
C PHE A 52 7.98 -64.36 72.03
N GLU A 53 6.77 -64.91 72.05
CA GLU A 53 5.55 -64.13 72.24
C GLU A 53 4.66 -64.81 73.26
N GLY A 54 4.27 -64.05 74.28
CA GLY A 54 3.43 -64.56 75.34
C GLY A 54 2.54 -63.51 76.00
N VAL A 55 1.55 -64.01 76.73
CA VAL A 55 0.66 -63.22 77.58
C VAL A 55 0.78 -63.76 79.00
N THR A 56 1.20 -62.91 79.94
CA THR A 56 1.43 -63.29 81.34
C THR A 56 0.13 -63.66 82.05
N SER A 57 0.23 -64.18 83.27
CA SER A 57 -0.94 -64.49 84.11
C SER A 57 -1.87 -63.29 84.33
N LYS A 58 -1.32 -62.08 84.40
CA LYS A 58 -2.05 -60.81 84.56
C LYS A 58 -2.49 -60.16 83.24
N GLY A 59 -2.21 -60.78 82.09
CA GLY A 59 -2.65 -60.28 80.78
C GLY A 59 -1.66 -59.34 80.08
N ASN A 60 -0.46 -59.12 80.64
CA ASN A 60 0.58 -58.30 80.01
C ASN A 60 1.18 -59.04 78.82
N LYS A 61 1.46 -58.32 77.73
CA LYS A 61 2.08 -58.90 76.52
C LYS A 61 3.59 -58.81 76.63
N VAL A 62 4.26 -59.92 76.37
CA VAL A 62 5.72 -60.02 76.33
C VAL A 62 6.11 -60.47 74.92
N ILE A 63 6.91 -59.66 74.24
CA ILE A 63 7.51 -59.98 72.96
C ILE A 63 9.01 -59.82 73.14
N ASP A 64 9.77 -60.89 72.95
CA ASP A 64 11.22 -60.87 73.15
C ASP A 64 11.96 -61.62 72.05
N ASP A 65 12.90 -60.93 71.43
CA ASP A 65 13.87 -61.49 70.48
C ASP A 65 15.30 -61.44 71.00
N ILE A 66 15.56 -60.68 72.08
CA ILE A 66 16.89 -60.45 72.64
C ILE A 66 17.38 -61.69 73.38
N GLY A 67 16.49 -62.38 74.11
CA GLY A 67 16.81 -63.58 74.86
C GLY A 67 17.12 -64.81 74.01
N ILE A 68 17.05 -64.71 72.68
CA ILE A 68 17.21 -65.84 71.75
C ILE A 68 18.64 -65.89 71.20
N THR A 69 19.23 -67.08 71.21
CA THR A 69 20.52 -67.37 70.57
C THR A 69 20.39 -68.62 69.72
N VAL A 70 20.45 -68.46 68.38
CA VAL A 70 20.41 -69.60 67.45
C VAL A 70 21.69 -70.41 67.56
N THR A 71 21.57 -71.70 67.83
CA THR A 71 22.71 -72.61 68.07
C THR A 71 23.04 -73.48 66.86
N ASP A 72 22.03 -73.91 66.08
CA ASP A 72 22.19 -74.57 64.78
C ASP A 72 20.96 -74.26 63.91
N ALA A 73 21.11 -73.28 63.01
CA ALA A 73 20.00 -72.81 62.17
C ALA A 73 19.45 -73.91 61.26
N THR A 74 20.33 -74.71 60.64
CA THR A 74 19.96 -75.76 59.68
C THR A 74 19.17 -76.91 60.31
N LYS A 75 19.30 -77.09 61.63
CA LYS A 75 18.56 -78.11 62.40
C LYS A 75 17.41 -77.55 63.25
N GLY A 76 17.13 -76.26 63.13
CA GLY A 76 16.05 -75.62 63.87
C GLY A 76 16.31 -75.38 65.35
N GLN A 77 17.58 -75.25 65.77
CA GLN A 77 17.95 -75.22 67.18
C GLN A 77 18.35 -73.83 67.66
N PHE A 78 17.83 -73.42 68.81
CA PHE A 78 18.19 -72.19 69.50
C PHE A 78 18.02 -72.32 71.01
N THR A 79 18.70 -71.47 71.77
CA THR A 79 18.44 -71.29 73.20
C THR A 79 17.63 -70.03 73.47
N TYR A 80 16.79 -70.06 74.50
CA TYR A 80 16.03 -68.90 74.95
C TYR A 80 16.18 -68.65 76.46
N ALA A 81 16.46 -67.40 76.83
CA ALA A 81 16.50 -66.91 78.19
C ALA A 81 15.43 -65.82 78.37
N PHE A 82 14.58 -65.92 79.40
CA PHE A 82 13.55 -64.91 79.63
C PHE A 82 14.17 -63.56 80.08
N PRO A 83 13.68 -62.42 79.55
CA PRO A 83 14.01 -61.12 80.09
C PRO A 83 13.34 -60.93 81.46
N LYS A 84 13.90 -60.04 82.31
CA LYS A 84 13.33 -59.71 83.64
C LYS A 84 11.84 -59.39 83.55
N GLU A 85 11.46 -58.57 82.58
CA GLU A 85 10.07 -58.17 82.31
C GLU A 85 9.14 -59.37 82.11
N GLY A 86 9.61 -60.43 81.45
CA GLY A 86 8.83 -61.66 81.24
C GLY A 86 8.65 -62.52 82.50
N LEU A 87 9.44 -62.28 83.55
CA LEU A 87 9.33 -63.04 84.80
C LEU A 87 8.62 -62.25 85.91
N ARG A 88 8.07 -61.05 85.63
CA ARG A 88 7.48 -60.18 86.65
C ARG A 88 6.14 -60.68 87.20
N ASP A 89 5.30 -61.27 86.36
CA ASP A 89 3.94 -61.66 86.74
C ASP A 89 3.88 -63.12 87.16
N VAL A 90 3.82 -63.35 88.48
CA VAL A 90 3.65 -64.70 89.06
C VAL A 90 2.36 -65.36 88.55
N GLY A 91 2.46 -66.62 88.16
CA GLY A 91 1.37 -67.43 87.65
C GLY A 91 1.66 -68.09 86.31
N GLN A 92 0.66 -68.79 85.78
CA GLN A 92 0.75 -69.42 84.46
C GLN A 92 0.51 -68.37 83.37
N TYR A 93 1.37 -68.35 82.35
CA TYR A 93 1.11 -67.61 81.12
C TYR A 93 -0.18 -68.10 80.46
N GLN A 94 -1.00 -67.17 80.01
CA GLN A 94 -2.22 -67.47 79.26
C GLN A 94 -1.90 -68.04 77.87
N LYS A 95 -0.76 -67.60 77.30
CA LYS A 95 -0.26 -68.05 76.00
C LYS A 95 1.25 -67.87 75.94
N ALA A 96 1.96 -68.82 75.32
CA ALA A 96 3.40 -68.73 75.07
C ALA A 96 3.77 -69.59 73.86
N TYR A 97 4.41 -68.98 72.86
CA TYR A 97 4.89 -69.65 71.65
C TYR A 97 6.11 -68.90 71.09
N PHE A 98 6.79 -69.51 70.13
CA PHE A 98 7.80 -68.83 69.33
C PHE A 98 7.23 -68.48 67.96
N SER A 99 7.41 -67.23 67.53
CA SER A 99 7.15 -66.79 66.17
C SER A 99 8.44 -66.80 65.36
N LEU A 100 8.31 -67.18 64.09
CA LEU A 100 9.40 -67.26 63.12
C LEU A 100 9.03 -66.44 61.90
N SER A 101 9.82 -65.43 61.56
CA SER A 101 9.51 -64.53 60.45
C SER A 101 10.73 -64.22 59.58
N ASN A 102 10.58 -64.26 58.26
CA ASN A 102 11.66 -63.93 57.31
C ASN A 102 11.27 -62.75 56.38
N GLY A 103 10.41 -61.86 56.86
CA GLY A 103 9.88 -60.70 56.14
C GLY A 103 8.77 -61.01 55.13
N THR A 104 8.68 -62.25 54.62
CA THR A 104 7.64 -62.67 53.65
C THR A 104 6.67 -63.72 54.20
N LYS A 105 7.12 -64.54 55.16
CA LYS A 105 6.31 -65.57 55.81
C LYS A 105 6.44 -65.45 57.33
N ARG A 106 5.34 -65.69 58.04
CA ARG A 106 5.32 -65.81 59.51
C ARG A 106 4.73 -67.15 59.90
N GLU A 107 5.50 -67.93 60.63
CA GLU A 107 5.10 -69.20 61.22
C GLU A 107 5.11 -69.08 62.75
N THR A 108 4.38 -69.96 63.42
CA THR A 108 4.34 -70.03 64.89
C THR A 108 4.46 -71.47 65.32
N SER A 109 5.24 -71.73 66.37
CA SER A 109 5.22 -73.03 67.03
C SER A 109 3.85 -73.32 67.65
N ASN A 110 3.65 -74.56 68.08
CA ASN A 110 2.67 -74.89 69.11
C ASN A 110 2.87 -74.02 70.37
N ASP A 111 1.77 -73.80 71.09
CA ASP A 111 1.82 -73.19 72.42
C ASP A 111 2.53 -74.14 73.40
N PHE A 112 3.29 -73.59 74.34
CA PHE A 112 3.93 -74.33 75.43
C PHE A 112 3.62 -73.70 76.79
N GLY A 113 3.73 -74.50 77.86
CA GLY A 113 3.42 -74.02 79.22
C GLY A 113 4.55 -73.16 79.78
N VAL A 114 4.23 -71.99 80.33
CA VAL A 114 5.19 -71.17 81.12
C VAL A 114 4.55 -70.87 82.46
N PHE A 115 5.25 -71.23 83.54
CA PHE A 115 4.82 -70.96 84.92
C PHE A 115 5.89 -70.12 85.62
N VAL A 116 5.52 -68.89 85.94
CA VAL A 116 6.32 -68.02 86.80
C VAL A 116 5.93 -68.32 88.23
N LEU A 117 6.84 -68.93 88.98
CA LEU A 117 6.69 -69.18 90.40
C LEU A 117 7.05 -67.92 91.18
N ALA A 118 6.40 -67.69 92.32
CA ALA A 118 6.81 -66.63 93.23
C ALA A 118 8.30 -66.76 93.58
N SER A 119 8.96 -65.62 93.82
CA SER A 119 10.32 -65.62 94.34
C SER A 119 10.41 -66.51 95.59
N ALA A 120 11.53 -67.19 95.78
CA ALA A 120 11.78 -67.91 97.03
C ALA A 120 12.21 -66.99 98.17
N ASP A 121 12.48 -65.73 97.83
CA ASP A 121 12.72 -64.67 98.79
C ASP A 121 11.37 -64.03 99.16
N LEU A 122 10.99 -64.14 100.44
CA LEU A 122 9.77 -63.56 101.00
C LEU A 122 9.97 -62.10 101.45
N THR A 123 11.11 -61.48 101.13
CA THR A 123 11.52 -60.15 101.66
C THR A 123 11.72 -59.04 100.62
N GLU A 124 11.41 -59.27 99.33
CA GLU A 124 11.54 -58.20 98.31
C GLU A 124 10.36 -57.21 98.36
N ASP A 125 10.59 -56.05 98.99
CA ASP A 125 9.72 -54.85 98.96
C ASP A 125 9.70 -54.20 97.56
N GLU A 126 8.51 -54.06 96.96
CA GLU A 126 8.26 -53.57 95.59
C GLU A 126 8.51 -52.05 95.34
N THR A 127 9.33 -51.33 96.12
CA THR A 127 9.36 -49.85 96.07
C THR A 127 10.72 -49.17 95.80
N GLY A 128 11.79 -49.93 95.56
CA GLY A 128 13.16 -49.37 95.39
C GLY A 128 13.48 -48.70 94.04
N ASP A 129 12.80 -49.06 92.93
CA ASP A 129 13.22 -48.64 91.59
C ASP A 129 12.67 -47.27 91.14
N TYR A 130 11.54 -46.81 91.69
CA TYR A 130 10.82 -45.64 91.18
C TYR A 130 11.51 -44.29 91.48
N LEU A 131 12.23 -44.20 92.61
CA LEU A 131 12.92 -42.97 93.01
C LEU A 131 14.19 -42.72 92.19
N SER A 132 14.90 -43.79 91.80
CA SER A 132 16.12 -43.69 91.00
C SER A 132 15.88 -43.24 89.55
N GLU A 133 14.76 -43.67 88.94
CA GLU A 133 14.36 -43.23 87.61
C GLU A 133 13.90 -41.77 87.60
N TYR A 134 13.27 -41.29 88.67
CA TYR A 134 12.90 -39.88 88.82
C TYR A 134 14.15 -38.97 88.92
N GLU A 135 15.16 -39.38 89.67
CA GLU A 135 16.44 -38.64 89.77
C GLU A 135 17.19 -38.59 88.44
N LYS A 136 17.21 -39.69 87.68
CA LYS A 136 17.76 -39.70 86.31
C LYS A 136 17.00 -38.75 85.38
N MET A 137 15.67 -38.72 85.47
CA MET A 137 14.84 -37.83 84.63
C MET A 137 15.05 -36.35 84.99
N LEU A 138 15.29 -36.04 86.27
CA LEU A 138 15.61 -34.69 86.73
C LEU A 138 17.01 -34.24 86.25
N GLU A 139 18.00 -35.13 86.28
CA GLU A 139 19.34 -34.84 85.73
C GLU A 139 19.31 -34.68 84.21
N GLN A 140 18.51 -35.48 83.48
CA GLN A 140 18.28 -35.29 82.05
C GLN A 140 17.63 -33.93 81.75
N LEU A 141 16.67 -33.49 82.57
CA LEU A 141 16.02 -32.18 82.42
C LEU A 141 17.00 -31.02 82.67
N ARG A 142 17.87 -31.13 83.67
CA ARG A 142 18.93 -30.14 83.93
C ARG A 142 19.97 -30.09 82.82
N ALA A 143 20.40 -31.26 82.33
CA ALA A 143 21.32 -31.35 81.19
C ALA A 143 20.69 -30.72 79.93
N LEU A 144 19.39 -30.92 79.72
CA LEU A 144 18.65 -30.28 78.63
C LEU A 144 18.67 -28.75 78.79
N TYR A 145 18.32 -28.21 79.96
CA TYR A 145 18.36 -26.76 80.21
C TYR A 145 19.76 -26.15 80.05
N ALA A 146 20.81 -26.84 80.48
CA ALA A 146 22.19 -26.41 80.29
C ALA A 146 22.64 -26.51 78.83
N SER A 147 22.08 -27.44 78.05
CA SER A 147 22.34 -27.57 76.61
C SER A 147 21.61 -26.53 75.77
N LEU A 148 20.54 -25.92 76.30
CA LEU A 148 19.87 -24.79 75.67
C LEU A 148 20.75 -23.56 75.83
N ASN A 149 21.50 -23.23 74.78
CA ASN A 149 22.38 -22.05 74.73
C ASN A 149 21.55 -20.77 74.54
N ILE A 150 20.75 -20.40 75.54
CA ILE A 150 19.78 -19.30 75.51
C ILE A 150 20.42 -17.96 75.16
N ASP A 151 21.66 -17.72 75.59
CA ASP A 151 22.40 -16.50 75.28
C ASP A 151 22.72 -16.41 73.78
N GLN A 152 23.10 -17.52 73.15
CA GLN A 152 23.30 -17.58 71.69
C GLN A 152 21.99 -17.33 70.95
N ILE A 153 20.88 -17.91 71.41
CA ILE A 153 19.57 -17.69 70.79
C ILE A 153 19.17 -16.20 70.86
N ARG A 154 19.50 -15.51 71.96
CA ARG A 154 19.26 -14.07 72.07
C ARG A 154 20.13 -13.27 71.10
N GLU A 155 21.42 -13.59 71.01
CA GLU A 155 22.35 -12.94 70.07
C GLU A 155 21.89 -13.15 68.61
N ASP A 156 21.48 -14.35 68.25
CA ASP A 156 20.97 -14.66 66.91
C ASP A 156 19.70 -13.85 66.59
N MET A 157 18.79 -13.68 67.57
CA MET A 157 17.60 -12.83 67.40
C MET A 157 17.93 -11.35 67.21
N GLU A 158 18.91 -10.83 67.96
CA GLU A 158 19.36 -9.44 67.82
C GLU A 158 20.03 -9.20 66.45
N ASN A 159 20.85 -10.15 66.00
CA ASN A 159 21.47 -10.11 64.67
C ASN A 159 20.42 -10.16 63.56
N LEU A 160 19.45 -11.07 63.63
CA LEU A 160 18.34 -11.16 62.67
C LEU A 160 17.50 -9.87 62.63
N GLN A 161 17.25 -9.26 63.79
CA GLN A 161 16.54 -7.97 63.85
C GLN A 161 17.34 -6.86 63.14
N SER A 162 18.65 -6.78 63.38
CA SER A 162 19.53 -5.82 62.72
C SER A 162 19.59 -6.03 61.20
N GLU A 163 19.69 -7.28 60.75
CA GLU A 163 19.68 -7.61 59.31
C GLU A 163 18.33 -7.23 58.67
N MET A 164 17.23 -7.49 59.36
CA MET A 164 15.89 -7.13 58.89
C MET A 164 15.70 -5.61 58.79
N ASP A 165 16.23 -4.84 59.74
CA ASP A 165 16.17 -3.38 59.72
C ASP A 165 17.04 -2.79 58.60
N ALA A 166 18.22 -3.34 58.38
CA ALA A 166 19.09 -2.99 57.26
C ALA A 166 18.40 -3.29 55.91
N LEU A 167 17.81 -4.48 55.77
CA LEU A 167 17.07 -4.87 54.57
C LEU A 167 15.84 -3.98 54.35
N SER A 168 15.09 -3.65 55.40
CA SER A 168 13.94 -2.73 55.33
C SER A 168 14.36 -1.34 54.82
N THR A 169 15.52 -0.87 55.28
CA THR A 169 16.10 0.41 54.87
C THR A 169 16.53 0.37 53.41
N ASP A 170 17.24 -0.68 53.00
CA ASP A 170 17.69 -0.85 51.61
C ASP A 170 16.50 -0.95 50.64
N VAL A 171 15.48 -1.75 50.96
CA VAL A 171 14.24 -1.85 50.16
C VAL A 171 13.54 -0.50 50.03
N LYS A 172 13.44 0.28 51.11
CA LYS A 172 12.86 1.64 51.06
C LYS A 172 13.66 2.57 50.15
N GLN A 173 14.99 2.48 50.21
CA GLN A 173 15.87 3.29 49.38
C GLN A 173 15.77 2.91 47.91
N GLN A 174 15.81 1.61 47.59
CA GLN A 174 15.61 1.10 46.23
C GLN A 174 14.25 1.54 45.67
N LEU A 175 13.18 1.47 46.49
CA LEU A 175 11.86 1.93 46.08
C LEU A 175 11.82 3.44 45.80
N ALA A 176 12.49 4.24 46.62
CA ALA A 176 12.58 5.69 46.42
C ALA A 176 13.36 6.04 45.14
N THR A 177 14.48 5.36 44.89
CA THR A 177 15.27 5.53 43.66
C THR A 177 14.47 5.10 42.43
N ALA A 178 13.84 3.92 42.46
CA ALA A 178 13.03 3.44 41.35
C ALA A 178 11.85 4.40 41.04
N LYS A 179 11.23 4.95 42.08
CA LYS A 179 10.17 5.97 41.92
C LYS A 179 10.71 7.23 41.23
N ALA A 180 11.85 7.75 41.68
CA ALA A 180 12.47 8.95 41.09
C ALA A 180 12.85 8.71 39.62
N ASP A 181 13.42 7.55 39.29
CA ASP A 181 13.78 7.19 37.91
C ASP A 181 12.54 7.11 37.00
N ILE A 182 11.45 6.50 37.49
CA ILE A 182 10.18 6.44 36.74
C ILE A 182 9.60 7.85 36.52
N GLU A 183 9.62 8.70 37.53
CA GLU A 183 9.14 10.08 37.42
C GLU A 183 9.98 10.88 36.41
N GLN A 184 11.30 10.69 36.39
CA GLN A 184 12.19 11.32 35.42
C GLN A 184 11.96 10.81 34.00
N GLN A 185 11.83 9.50 33.81
CA GLN A 185 11.53 8.91 32.50
C GLN A 185 10.20 9.43 31.95
N LEU A 186 9.18 9.54 32.81
CA LEU A 186 7.88 10.09 32.44
C LEU A 186 7.98 11.58 32.04
N ALA A 187 8.78 12.36 32.76
CA ALA A 187 9.01 13.77 32.44
C ALA A 187 9.71 13.93 31.07
N ASN A 188 10.75 13.12 30.81
CA ASN A 188 11.47 13.14 29.55
C ASN A 188 10.56 12.77 28.37
N ALA A 189 9.80 11.67 28.50
CA ALA A 189 8.87 11.23 27.46
C ALA A 189 7.80 12.29 27.14
N LYS A 190 7.27 12.99 28.16
CA LYS A 190 6.34 14.11 27.96
C LYS A 190 6.98 15.26 27.18
N SER A 191 8.22 15.62 27.50
CA SER A 191 8.94 16.70 26.81
C SER A 191 9.22 16.36 25.34
N GLU A 192 9.63 15.13 25.06
CA GLU A 192 9.86 14.64 23.69
C GLU A 192 8.56 14.64 22.88
N MET A 193 7.47 14.11 23.44
CA MET A 193 6.16 14.14 22.79
C MET A 193 5.69 15.57 22.51
N GLN A 194 5.89 16.51 23.45
CA GLN A 194 5.52 17.90 23.24
C GLN A 194 6.34 18.52 22.11
N SER A 195 7.64 18.25 22.04
CA SER A 195 8.50 18.74 20.96
C SER A 195 8.05 18.23 19.59
N MET A 196 7.68 16.95 19.48
CA MET A 196 7.12 16.38 18.25
C MET A 196 5.79 17.02 17.86
N ILE A 197 4.90 17.29 18.83
CA ILE A 197 3.63 17.98 18.60
C ILE A 197 3.87 19.40 18.07
N ASP A 198 4.81 20.13 18.67
CA ASP A 198 5.13 21.49 18.27
C ASP A 198 5.70 21.52 16.83
N GLU A 199 6.55 20.55 16.47
CA GLU A 199 7.11 20.42 15.12
C GLU A 199 6.03 20.08 14.07
N ILE A 200 5.11 19.16 14.40
CA ILE A 200 3.95 18.86 13.55
C ILE A 200 3.10 20.11 13.38
N THR A 201 2.78 20.81 14.47
CA THR A 201 1.95 22.02 14.46
C THR A 201 2.56 23.10 13.58
N LYS A 202 3.87 23.33 13.71
CA LYS A 202 4.60 24.27 12.87
C LYS A 202 4.58 23.86 11.40
N THR A 203 4.81 22.59 11.09
CA THR A 203 4.77 22.07 9.72
C THR A 203 3.38 22.26 9.09
N LEU A 204 2.32 22.05 9.85
CA LEU A 204 0.94 22.29 9.40
C LEU A 204 0.68 23.78 9.15
N ALA A 205 1.16 24.66 10.02
CA ALA A 205 1.03 26.11 9.86
C ALA A 205 1.84 26.65 8.67
N ASP A 206 3.04 26.11 8.43
CA ASP A 206 3.93 26.58 7.35
C ASP A 206 3.49 26.11 5.95
N LYS A 207 2.77 24.98 5.86
CA LYS A 207 2.45 24.32 4.58
C LYS A 207 1.06 24.61 4.02
N ASP A 208 0.26 25.49 4.65
CA ASP A 208 -1.13 25.76 4.28
C ASP A 208 -1.84 24.47 3.79
N VAL A 209 -2.17 23.57 4.71
CA VAL A 209 -2.68 22.24 4.35
C VAL A 209 -4.15 22.29 3.94
N ALA A 210 -4.50 21.63 2.83
CA ALA A 210 -5.89 21.48 2.42
C ALA A 210 -6.64 20.46 3.29
N ILE A 211 -7.75 20.87 3.91
CA ILE A 211 -8.70 20.02 4.61
C ILE A 211 -9.74 19.50 3.61
N ARG A 212 -9.92 18.18 3.56
CA ARG A 212 -10.88 17.54 2.67
C ARG A 212 -12.31 17.79 3.15
N GLY A 213 -13.15 18.32 2.27
CA GLY A 213 -14.58 18.50 2.53
C GLY A 213 -14.94 19.82 3.22
N GLU A 214 -13.95 20.68 3.44
CA GLU A 214 -14.13 22.03 3.98
C GLU A 214 -13.67 23.08 2.97
N ASP A 215 -14.03 24.34 3.24
CA ASP A 215 -13.51 25.48 2.50
C ASP A 215 -12.04 25.70 2.89
N ASN A 216 -11.18 25.85 1.88
CA ASN A 216 -9.76 26.06 2.06
C ASN A 216 -9.37 27.43 1.53
N ASP A 217 -8.81 28.29 2.38
CA ASP A 217 -8.33 29.61 2.02
C ASP A 217 -6.79 29.62 2.00
N PHE A 218 -6.20 29.83 0.82
CA PHE A 218 -4.76 29.90 0.63
C PHE A 218 -4.36 31.35 0.35
N THR A 219 -3.58 31.96 1.24
CA THR A 219 -3.27 33.40 1.18
C THR A 219 -2.06 33.75 0.31
N LYS A 220 -1.35 32.74 -0.21
CA LYS A 220 -0.14 32.87 -1.05
C LYS A 220 -0.30 32.17 -2.41
N ASN A 221 0.69 32.33 -3.28
CA ASN A 221 0.70 31.69 -4.61
C ASN A 221 0.79 30.16 -4.49
N ASN A 222 -0.17 29.46 -5.08
CA ASN A 222 -0.16 28.01 -5.20
C ASN A 222 0.32 27.57 -6.58
N LYS A 223 1.22 26.58 -6.61
CA LYS A 223 1.66 25.92 -7.86
C LYS A 223 0.97 24.56 -7.96
N PHE A 224 0.15 24.39 -8.98
CA PHE A 224 -0.46 23.12 -9.33
C PHE A 224 0.30 22.51 -10.51
N GLU A 225 0.90 21.33 -10.32
CA GLU A 225 1.67 20.66 -11.38
C GLU A 225 0.76 19.97 -12.42
N LEU A 226 -0.50 19.75 -12.05
CA LEU A 226 -1.55 19.21 -12.90
C LEU A 226 -2.72 20.20 -12.98
N PRO A 227 -3.46 20.23 -14.10
CA PRO A 227 -4.67 21.03 -14.19
C PRO A 227 -5.67 20.66 -13.08
N ILE A 228 -6.29 21.67 -12.47
CA ILE A 228 -7.34 21.46 -11.48
C ILE A 228 -8.62 21.05 -12.22
N GLU A 229 -9.04 19.81 -12.04
CA GLU A 229 -10.26 19.26 -12.62
C GLU A 229 -11.51 19.88 -11.96
N GLY A 230 -11.90 21.06 -12.42
CA GLY A 230 -13.00 21.84 -11.83
C GLY A 230 -12.99 23.32 -12.19
N SER A 231 -11.84 23.89 -12.56
CA SER A 231 -11.79 25.28 -13.06
C SER A 231 -12.38 25.45 -14.48
N PHE A 232 -12.68 24.34 -15.16
CA PHE A 232 -13.20 24.33 -16.54
C PHE A 232 -14.55 23.65 -16.71
N LYS A 233 -15.13 23.03 -15.66
CA LYS A 233 -16.48 22.46 -15.76
C LYS A 233 -17.48 23.60 -15.92
N THR A 234 -18.25 23.57 -17.00
CA THR A 234 -19.34 24.51 -17.22
C THR A 234 -20.39 24.31 -16.14
N ARG A 235 -20.63 25.35 -15.32
CA ARG A 235 -21.55 25.33 -14.18
C ARG A 235 -22.77 26.21 -14.43
N GLU A 236 -23.89 25.92 -13.77
CA GLU A 236 -25.07 26.78 -13.89
C GLU A 236 -24.80 28.16 -13.31
N ALA A 237 -25.22 29.21 -14.01
CA ALA A 237 -25.13 30.59 -13.52
C ALA A 237 -25.90 30.73 -12.18
N THR A 238 -25.17 31.12 -11.14
CA THR A 238 -25.70 31.41 -9.79
C THR A 238 -25.99 32.90 -9.58
N PHE A 239 -25.48 33.76 -10.46
CA PHE A 239 -25.74 35.19 -10.45
C PHE A 239 -27.09 35.52 -11.12
N THR A 240 -27.71 36.61 -10.68
CA THR A 240 -29.01 37.11 -11.16
C THR A 240 -28.90 38.23 -12.20
N SER A 241 -27.72 38.86 -12.29
CA SER A 241 -27.43 39.92 -13.26
C SER A 241 -25.97 39.84 -13.70
N PHE A 242 -25.70 40.20 -14.95
CA PHE A 242 -24.33 40.41 -15.41
C PHE A 242 -23.69 41.66 -14.79
N ASP A 243 -24.48 42.62 -14.29
CA ASP A 243 -23.95 43.74 -13.53
C ASP A 243 -23.35 43.29 -12.19
N ASP A 244 -23.88 42.22 -11.58
CA ASP A 244 -23.33 41.65 -10.35
C ASP A 244 -22.03 40.90 -10.62
N VAL A 245 -21.94 40.24 -11.78
CA VAL A 245 -20.69 39.68 -12.28
C VAL A 245 -19.64 40.77 -12.47
N ALA A 246 -20.03 41.90 -13.06
CA ALA A 246 -19.11 43.00 -13.32
C ALA A 246 -18.53 43.62 -12.04
N LYS A 247 -19.31 43.72 -10.95
CA LYS A 247 -18.86 44.24 -9.65
C LYS A 247 -17.73 43.41 -9.02
N ASP A 248 -17.71 42.11 -9.28
CA ASP A 248 -16.71 41.18 -8.75
C ASP A 248 -16.46 40.03 -9.73
N MET A 249 -15.57 40.29 -10.68
CA MET A 249 -15.15 39.33 -11.71
C MET A 249 -14.44 38.12 -11.10
N THR A 250 -13.76 38.31 -9.97
CA THR A 250 -13.02 37.24 -9.26
C THR A 250 -13.93 36.25 -8.55
N LYS A 251 -15.17 36.64 -8.25
CA LYS A 251 -16.19 35.74 -7.69
C LYS A 251 -16.76 34.77 -8.73
N PHE A 252 -16.80 35.15 -10.00
CA PHE A 252 -17.46 34.36 -11.05
C PHE A 252 -16.55 33.88 -12.22
N PRO A 253 -15.26 33.55 -12.04
CA PRO A 253 -14.38 33.22 -13.15
C PRO A 253 -14.79 31.92 -13.87
N GLY A 254 -14.36 31.78 -15.12
CA GLY A 254 -14.45 30.52 -15.86
C GLY A 254 -15.79 30.30 -16.58
N ASN A 255 -16.15 29.03 -16.77
CA ASN A 255 -17.22 28.61 -17.68
C ASN A 255 -18.57 28.45 -16.96
N TRP A 256 -19.62 29.01 -17.54
CA TRP A 256 -20.99 28.95 -17.05
C TRP A 256 -21.99 28.62 -18.16
N TYR A 257 -23.17 28.14 -17.77
CA TYR A 257 -24.34 28.09 -18.64
C TYR A 257 -25.53 28.79 -17.97
N VAL A 258 -26.36 29.43 -18.77
CA VAL A 258 -27.60 30.07 -18.34
C VAL A 258 -28.74 29.24 -18.93
N ALA A 259 -29.49 28.55 -18.08
CA ALA A 259 -30.66 27.76 -18.47
C ALA A 259 -31.92 28.40 -17.90
N ASP A 260 -32.86 28.80 -18.78
CA ASP A 260 -34.21 29.26 -18.43
C ASP A 260 -34.31 30.35 -17.34
N LYS A 261 -33.24 31.13 -17.16
CA LYS A 261 -33.11 32.23 -16.20
C LYS A 261 -33.19 33.58 -16.89
N ASN A 262 -34.14 34.41 -16.45
CA ASN A 262 -34.21 35.82 -16.84
C ASN A 262 -33.16 36.61 -16.06
N LEU A 263 -31.95 36.68 -16.60
CA LEU A 263 -30.87 37.51 -16.05
C LEU A 263 -31.00 38.95 -16.53
N THR A 264 -30.73 39.90 -15.63
CA THR A 264 -30.65 41.32 -16.01
C THR A 264 -29.36 41.59 -16.78
N ASN A 265 -29.42 42.48 -17.78
CA ASN A 265 -28.31 42.81 -18.68
C ASN A 265 -27.76 41.58 -19.46
N ALA A 266 -28.64 40.61 -19.75
CA ALA A 266 -28.28 39.41 -20.50
C ALA A 266 -28.09 39.67 -22.01
N PRO A 267 -27.11 39.01 -22.66
CA PRO A 267 -26.90 39.11 -24.11
C PRO A 267 -27.95 38.37 -24.93
N PHE A 268 -28.59 37.35 -24.34
CA PHE A 268 -29.56 36.47 -24.98
C PHE A 268 -30.69 36.10 -24.02
N SER A 269 -31.86 35.75 -24.57
CA SER A 269 -33.06 35.36 -23.83
C SER A 269 -33.30 33.83 -23.77
N SER A 270 -32.45 33.04 -24.42
CA SER A 270 -32.55 31.57 -24.45
C SER A 270 -31.41 30.93 -23.65
N TRP A 271 -31.18 29.62 -23.82
CA TRP A 271 -30.02 28.94 -23.23
C TRP A 271 -28.72 29.36 -23.92
N TYR A 272 -27.68 29.70 -23.15
CA TYR A 272 -26.36 30.02 -23.69
C TYR A 272 -25.25 29.71 -22.68
N THR A 273 -24.03 29.59 -23.20
CA THR A 273 -22.83 29.46 -22.38
C THR A 273 -22.15 30.80 -22.20
N VAL A 274 -21.43 30.96 -21.11
CA VAL A 274 -20.72 32.18 -20.75
C VAL A 274 -19.31 31.82 -20.29
N HIS A 275 -18.33 32.57 -20.72
CA HIS A 275 -16.97 32.53 -20.22
C HIS A 275 -16.61 33.88 -19.62
N ILE A 276 -16.30 33.90 -18.33
CA ILE A 276 -15.92 35.10 -17.57
C ILE A 276 -14.41 35.11 -17.38
N ILE A 277 -13.76 36.10 -17.99
CA ILE A 277 -12.30 36.28 -18.00
C ILE A 277 -11.98 37.47 -17.11
N THR A 278 -11.31 37.22 -15.99
CA THR A 278 -10.88 38.26 -15.04
C THR A 278 -9.73 39.08 -15.62
N GLY A 279 -9.78 40.40 -15.42
CA GLY A 279 -8.72 41.33 -15.78
C GLY A 279 -7.67 41.47 -14.67
N THR A 280 -7.00 42.62 -14.63
CA THR A 280 -5.96 42.93 -13.62
C THR A 280 -6.52 43.30 -12.25
N SER A 281 -7.84 43.43 -12.10
CA SER A 281 -8.54 43.71 -10.84
C SER A 281 -9.86 42.94 -10.76
N PHE A 282 -10.46 42.88 -9.56
CA PHE A 282 -11.80 42.30 -9.37
C PHE A 282 -12.90 43.08 -10.10
N THR A 283 -12.64 44.31 -10.56
CA THR A 283 -13.59 45.19 -11.27
C THR A 283 -13.34 45.31 -12.76
N THR A 284 -12.39 44.54 -13.31
CA THR A 284 -12.03 44.60 -14.74
C THR A 284 -12.04 43.20 -15.35
N GLY A 285 -12.32 43.11 -16.66
CA GLY A 285 -12.23 41.84 -17.39
C GLY A 285 -13.10 41.82 -18.64
N THR A 286 -13.47 40.61 -19.08
CA THR A 286 -14.24 40.37 -20.30
C THR A 286 -15.23 39.23 -20.07
N ILE A 287 -16.43 39.36 -20.64
CA ILE A 287 -17.45 38.33 -20.60
C ILE A 287 -17.80 37.95 -22.04
N VAL A 288 -17.71 36.67 -22.35
CA VAL A 288 -18.04 36.10 -23.67
C VAL A 288 -19.24 35.18 -23.52
N ALA A 289 -20.32 35.44 -24.25
CA ALA A 289 -21.51 34.61 -24.26
C ALA A 289 -21.71 33.98 -25.64
N ASN A 290 -22.01 32.67 -25.68
CA ASN A 290 -22.19 31.93 -26.92
C ASN A 290 -23.57 31.26 -26.93
N TYR A 291 -24.36 31.59 -27.96
CA TYR A 291 -25.64 30.96 -28.25
C TYR A 291 -25.65 30.45 -29.69
N LEU A 292 -25.96 29.16 -29.88
CA LEU A 292 -25.95 28.54 -31.22
C LEU A 292 -26.85 29.27 -32.23
N GLY A 293 -28.02 29.76 -31.80
CA GLY A 293 -28.97 30.48 -32.66
C GLY A 293 -28.77 31.99 -32.75
N GLY A 294 -27.83 32.57 -31.99
CA GLY A 294 -27.63 34.03 -31.91
C GLY A 294 -26.18 34.48 -31.98
N GLY A 295 -25.26 33.56 -32.25
CA GLY A 295 -23.82 33.80 -32.35
C GLY A 295 -23.15 34.10 -31.01
N THR A 296 -22.01 34.79 -31.10
CA THR A 296 -21.19 35.16 -29.93
C THR A 296 -21.35 36.64 -29.63
N LYS A 297 -21.64 36.97 -28.37
CA LYS A 297 -21.61 38.35 -27.85
C LYS A 297 -20.50 38.48 -26.83
N ILE A 298 -19.77 39.59 -26.90
CA ILE A 298 -18.69 39.92 -25.98
C ILE A 298 -18.97 41.27 -25.32
N THR A 299 -18.56 41.43 -24.08
CA THR A 299 -18.51 42.74 -23.43
C THR A 299 -17.28 42.87 -22.56
N ALA A 300 -16.76 44.09 -22.45
CA ALA A 300 -15.72 44.43 -21.50
C ALA A 300 -16.36 44.84 -20.18
N VAL A 301 -15.65 44.58 -19.08
CA VAL A 301 -15.98 45.08 -17.75
C VAL A 301 -14.89 46.07 -17.34
N SER A 302 -15.32 47.28 -16.94
CA SER A 302 -14.46 48.35 -16.47
C SER A 302 -15.09 49.00 -15.24
N ASP A 303 -14.32 49.18 -14.18
CA ASP A 303 -14.75 49.79 -12.91
C ASP A 303 -16.07 49.23 -12.37
N GLY A 304 -16.22 47.91 -12.45
CA GLY A 304 -17.39 47.22 -11.90
C GLY A 304 -18.63 47.26 -12.80
N LYS A 305 -18.49 47.74 -14.05
CA LYS A 305 -19.60 47.97 -14.97
C LYS A 305 -19.37 47.33 -16.32
N ILE A 306 -20.46 46.88 -16.92
CA ILE A 306 -20.49 46.37 -18.29
C ILE A 306 -20.46 47.55 -19.26
N VAL A 307 -19.50 47.52 -20.19
CA VAL A 307 -19.33 48.57 -21.21
C VAL A 307 -20.40 48.46 -22.32
N GLY A 308 -21.00 47.28 -22.46
CA GLY A 308 -22.11 46.99 -23.38
C GLY A 308 -21.81 45.80 -24.29
N TRP A 309 -22.84 45.04 -24.65
CA TRP A 309 -22.69 43.84 -25.48
C TRP A 309 -22.40 44.20 -26.94
N LYS A 310 -21.40 43.55 -27.51
CA LYS A 310 -21.04 43.62 -28.93
C LYS A 310 -21.14 42.22 -29.54
N GLN A 311 -21.79 42.13 -30.70
CA GLN A 311 -21.78 40.91 -31.50
C GLN A 311 -20.38 40.71 -32.10
N LEU A 312 -19.82 39.52 -31.95
CA LEU A 312 -18.64 39.11 -32.72
C LEU A 312 -19.11 38.68 -34.11
N ALA A 313 -18.62 39.32 -35.16
CA ALA A 313 -18.93 38.93 -36.54
C ALA A 313 -18.35 37.54 -36.81
N THR A 314 -19.18 36.60 -37.24
CA THR A 314 -18.71 35.32 -37.78
C THR A 314 -18.43 35.48 -39.28
N LEU A 315 -17.68 34.55 -39.90
CA LEU A 315 -17.48 34.55 -41.36
C LEU A 315 -18.83 34.41 -42.11
N ASP A 316 -19.84 33.82 -41.47
CA ASP A 316 -21.21 33.75 -41.99
C ASP A 316 -21.91 35.13 -42.04
N ASP A 317 -21.45 36.11 -41.25
CA ASP A 317 -21.97 37.49 -41.26
C ASP A 317 -21.35 38.36 -42.38
N VAL A 318 -20.27 37.90 -43.03
CA VAL A 318 -19.70 38.59 -44.20
C VAL A 318 -20.56 38.28 -45.42
N LYS A 319 -21.67 39.02 -45.57
CA LYS A 319 -22.51 38.96 -46.77
C LYS A 319 -21.65 39.20 -48.02
N VAL A 320 -21.38 38.13 -48.77
CA VAL A 320 -20.83 38.24 -50.12
C VAL A 320 -21.95 38.76 -51.01
N LEU A 321 -21.77 39.96 -51.55
CA LEU A 321 -22.78 40.64 -52.34
C LEU A 321 -22.68 40.18 -53.80
N ASN A 322 -23.82 39.93 -54.45
CA ASN A 322 -23.83 39.68 -55.89
C ASN A 322 -23.51 40.97 -56.65
N TRP A 323 -22.55 40.94 -57.55
CA TRP A 323 -22.20 42.07 -58.39
C TRP A 323 -23.42 42.54 -59.18
N GLN A 324 -23.62 43.85 -59.20
CA GLN A 324 -24.59 44.53 -60.04
C GLN A 324 -23.89 45.70 -60.72
N PRO A 325 -24.30 46.09 -61.94
CA PRO A 325 -23.80 47.30 -62.57
C PRO A 325 -24.09 48.53 -61.69
N ASN A 326 -23.09 49.41 -61.59
CA ASN A 326 -23.19 50.69 -60.90
C ASN A 326 -23.53 50.62 -59.39
N MET A 327 -23.18 49.54 -58.70
CA MET A 327 -23.45 49.33 -57.28
C MET A 327 -22.36 49.96 -56.38
N PRO A 328 -22.75 50.66 -55.30
CA PRO A 328 -21.79 51.15 -54.31
C PRO A 328 -21.21 50.00 -53.48
N VAL A 329 -19.89 50.01 -53.26
CA VAL A 329 -19.16 49.00 -52.49
C VAL A 329 -18.17 49.71 -51.55
N LYS A 330 -18.18 49.33 -50.29
CA LYS A 330 -17.29 49.83 -49.24
C LYS A 330 -16.01 49.01 -49.16
N LYS A 331 -14.92 49.63 -48.72
CA LYS A 331 -13.67 48.94 -48.41
C LYS A 331 -13.93 47.74 -47.49
N GLY A 332 -13.38 46.58 -47.83
CA GLY A 332 -13.53 45.32 -47.09
C GLY A 332 -14.75 44.48 -47.48
N GLN A 333 -15.72 45.01 -48.23
CA GLN A 333 -16.85 44.22 -48.69
C GLN A 333 -16.43 43.20 -49.76
N LEU A 334 -17.08 42.03 -49.70
CA LEU A 334 -16.90 40.94 -50.65
C LEU A 334 -17.99 40.97 -51.72
N ILE A 335 -17.59 40.79 -52.97
CA ILE A 335 -18.46 40.76 -54.15
C ILE A 335 -18.23 39.43 -54.88
N THR A 336 -19.30 38.81 -55.39
CA THR A 336 -19.26 37.61 -56.22
C THR A 336 -20.14 37.74 -57.46
N PHE A 337 -19.90 36.87 -58.45
CA PHE A 337 -20.70 36.74 -59.67
C PHE A 337 -20.49 35.34 -60.26
N LYS A 338 -21.35 34.90 -61.18
CA LYS A 338 -21.32 33.55 -61.74
C LYS A 338 -20.06 33.29 -62.56
N SER A 339 -19.72 34.19 -63.49
CA SER A 339 -18.50 34.06 -64.27
C SER A 339 -18.07 35.35 -64.96
N LEU A 340 -16.80 35.42 -65.36
CA LEU A 340 -16.23 36.49 -66.19
C LEU A 340 -15.07 35.95 -67.02
N GLY A 341 -14.99 36.37 -68.28
CA GLY A 341 -13.93 35.95 -69.22
C GLY A 341 -14.24 34.64 -69.94
N ALA A 342 -13.21 34.01 -70.49
CA ALA A 342 -13.33 32.82 -71.33
C ALA A 342 -12.20 31.84 -71.03
N ALA A 343 -12.44 30.53 -71.23
CA ALA A 343 -11.48 29.50 -70.88
C ALA A 343 -10.11 29.71 -71.55
N THR A 344 -10.04 30.27 -72.76
CA THR A 344 -8.79 30.49 -73.49
C THR A 344 -8.02 31.76 -73.10
N THR A 345 -8.68 32.73 -72.45
CA THR A 345 -8.09 34.04 -72.09
C THR A 345 -8.20 34.33 -70.59
N GLY A 346 -8.57 33.32 -69.79
CA GLY A 346 -8.87 33.43 -68.37
C GLY A 346 -10.37 33.50 -68.08
N LEU A 347 -10.86 32.49 -67.37
CA LEU A 347 -12.24 32.35 -66.92
C LEU A 347 -12.26 32.32 -65.39
N LEU A 348 -12.99 33.27 -64.80
CA LEU A 348 -13.38 33.23 -63.40
C LEU A 348 -14.73 32.54 -63.28
N THR A 349 -14.85 31.56 -62.37
CA THR A 349 -16.11 30.88 -62.04
C THR A 349 -16.40 31.03 -60.56
N ASN A 350 -17.51 31.69 -60.20
CA ASN A 350 -17.85 32.08 -58.83
C ASN A 350 -16.68 32.77 -58.08
N PRO A 351 -16.00 33.77 -58.67
CA PRO A 351 -14.94 34.46 -57.96
C PRO A 351 -15.50 35.32 -56.81
N VAL A 352 -14.70 35.47 -55.76
CA VAL A 352 -14.96 36.35 -54.62
C VAL A 352 -13.88 37.42 -54.61
N PHE A 353 -14.28 38.66 -54.84
CA PHE A 353 -13.39 39.83 -54.78
C PHE A 353 -13.66 40.66 -53.55
N MET A 354 -12.61 41.12 -52.88
CA MET A 354 -12.69 42.13 -51.83
C MET A 354 -12.39 43.51 -52.41
N SER A 355 -13.23 44.49 -52.06
CA SER A 355 -12.96 45.90 -52.38
C SER A 355 -11.87 46.46 -51.47
N LEU A 356 -10.81 47.03 -52.03
CA LEU A 356 -9.70 47.64 -51.28
C LEU A 356 -9.93 49.11 -50.92
N VAL A 357 -10.92 49.73 -51.58
CA VAL A 357 -11.32 51.14 -51.41
C VAL A 357 -12.84 51.26 -51.41
N ASP A 358 -13.36 52.40 -50.99
CA ASP A 358 -14.75 52.78 -51.28
C ASP A 358 -14.87 53.11 -52.77
N GLN A 359 -15.79 52.45 -53.47
CA GLN A 359 -15.93 52.59 -54.91
C GLN A 359 -17.33 52.20 -55.42
N ASN A 360 -17.49 52.31 -56.74
CA ASN A 360 -18.65 51.80 -57.46
C ASN A 360 -18.17 50.71 -58.43
N THR A 361 -18.96 49.64 -58.60
CA THR A 361 -18.64 48.50 -59.47
C THR A 361 -18.55 48.84 -60.95
N GLY A 362 -19.09 49.98 -61.38
CA GLY A 362 -19.17 50.40 -62.78
C GLY A 362 -20.08 49.48 -63.62
N THR A 363 -20.06 49.66 -64.94
CA THR A 363 -20.84 48.85 -65.88
C THR A 363 -20.14 47.55 -66.30
N SER A 364 -18.84 47.43 -66.02
CA SER A 364 -18.02 46.26 -66.31
C SER A 364 -17.01 46.03 -65.19
N PHE A 365 -16.62 44.78 -64.99
CA PHE A 365 -15.55 44.44 -64.08
C PHE A 365 -14.21 44.62 -64.80
N PRO A 366 -13.22 45.29 -64.17
CA PRO A 366 -11.94 45.62 -64.80
C PRO A 366 -11.18 44.37 -65.28
N ALA A 367 -10.35 44.54 -66.32
CA ALA A 367 -9.39 43.52 -66.76
C ALA A 367 -8.35 43.26 -65.67
N ALA A 368 -7.69 42.11 -65.76
CA ALA A 368 -6.69 41.74 -64.77
C ALA A 368 -5.33 42.40 -65.05
N ASP A 369 -4.84 43.11 -64.04
CA ASP A 369 -3.45 43.55 -63.97
C ASP A 369 -2.82 42.72 -62.84
N SER A 370 -1.96 41.77 -63.21
CA SER A 370 -1.43 40.69 -62.36
C SER A 370 -1.11 41.12 -60.91
N ILE A 371 -1.84 40.55 -59.95
CA ILE A 371 -2.01 40.93 -58.54
C ILE A 371 -0.79 41.61 -57.88
N GLU A 372 -0.82 42.94 -57.85
CA GLU A 372 -1.42 43.71 -56.76
C GLU A 372 -2.24 44.84 -57.41
N GLY A 373 -3.55 44.87 -57.18
CA GLY A 373 -4.41 45.93 -57.69
C GLY A 373 -4.90 45.75 -59.13
N VAL A 374 -5.95 44.93 -59.30
CA VAL A 374 -6.88 45.10 -60.43
C VAL A 374 -7.42 46.54 -60.35
N SER A 375 -6.89 47.46 -61.16
CA SER A 375 -6.94 48.93 -60.98
C SER A 375 -6.49 49.50 -59.62
N GLY A 376 -5.84 48.71 -58.76
CA GLY A 376 -5.59 49.05 -57.35
C GLY A 376 -6.77 48.84 -56.39
N LYS A 377 -7.93 48.39 -56.90
CA LYS A 377 -9.20 48.47 -56.15
C LYS A 377 -9.81 47.14 -55.75
N TRP A 378 -9.43 46.04 -56.39
CA TRP A 378 -9.98 44.71 -56.10
C TRP A 378 -8.88 43.69 -55.78
N LYS A 379 -9.18 42.80 -54.83
CA LYS A 379 -8.35 41.63 -54.50
C LYS A 379 -9.16 40.35 -54.64
N LEU A 380 -8.69 39.41 -55.46
CA LEU A 380 -9.30 38.08 -55.56
C LEU A 380 -8.98 37.27 -54.29
N ILE A 381 -10.02 36.75 -53.63
CA ILE A 381 -9.91 36.04 -52.35
C ILE A 381 -9.85 34.52 -52.55
N ASN A 382 -10.49 34.01 -53.60
CA ASN A 382 -10.49 32.59 -53.97
C ASN A 382 -9.77 32.34 -55.31
N PRO A 383 -8.43 32.33 -55.33
CA PRO A 383 -7.61 31.97 -56.50
C PRO A 383 -8.14 30.84 -57.38
N ASP A 384 -8.63 29.76 -56.77
CA ASP A 384 -9.06 28.55 -57.49
C ASP A 384 -10.32 28.74 -58.35
N SER A 385 -10.99 29.89 -58.26
CA SER A 385 -12.04 30.32 -59.18
C SER A 385 -11.51 30.65 -60.57
N TYR A 386 -10.22 30.95 -60.69
CA TYR A 386 -9.56 31.27 -61.95
C TYR A 386 -9.13 30.00 -62.68
N THR A 387 -9.50 29.90 -63.95
CA THR A 387 -9.09 28.83 -64.85
C THR A 387 -8.68 29.38 -66.22
N ILE A 388 -7.67 28.78 -66.83
CA ILE A 388 -7.35 29.05 -68.22
C ILE A 388 -6.88 27.74 -68.89
N SER A 389 -7.38 27.48 -70.09
CA SER A 389 -6.99 26.34 -70.91
C SER A 389 -6.91 26.74 -72.38
N TYR A 390 -5.76 26.49 -72.99
CA TYR A 390 -5.54 26.73 -74.41
C TYR A 390 -4.44 25.79 -74.93
N VAL A 391 -4.43 25.62 -76.24
CA VAL A 391 -3.47 24.78 -76.95
C VAL A 391 -2.58 25.69 -77.79
N ILE A 392 -1.27 25.46 -77.72
CA ILE A 392 -0.30 26.04 -78.65
C ILE A 392 0.20 24.92 -79.55
N ASP A 393 -0.09 25.03 -80.84
CA ASP A 393 0.51 24.19 -81.87
C ASP A 393 1.79 24.88 -82.39
N SER A 394 2.95 24.34 -82.01
CA SER A 394 4.23 24.71 -82.60
C SER A 394 4.61 23.71 -83.72
N TYR A 395 5.65 23.99 -84.49
CA TYR A 395 6.12 23.15 -85.60
C TYR A 395 6.35 21.69 -85.16
N ALA A 396 7.06 21.49 -84.05
CA ALA A 396 7.45 20.15 -83.56
C ALA A 396 6.74 19.71 -82.26
N LEU A 397 6.13 20.64 -81.52
CA LEU A 397 5.50 20.37 -80.22
C LEU A 397 4.07 20.92 -80.14
N LYS A 398 3.19 20.18 -79.50
CA LYS A 398 1.86 20.65 -79.09
C LYS A 398 1.86 20.83 -77.58
N PHE A 399 1.51 22.02 -77.12
CA PHE A 399 1.39 22.32 -75.70
C PHE A 399 -0.08 22.47 -75.35
N ASN A 400 -0.56 21.69 -74.40
CA ASN A 400 -1.90 21.85 -73.82
C ASN A 400 -1.74 22.39 -72.40
N PHE A 401 -2.10 23.66 -72.24
CA PHE A 401 -2.02 24.36 -70.97
C PHE A 401 -3.35 24.31 -70.25
N LYS A 402 -3.27 24.04 -68.94
CA LYS A 402 -4.40 24.12 -68.02
C LYS A 402 -3.93 24.71 -66.71
N ARG A 403 -4.43 25.88 -66.33
CA ARG A 403 -4.21 26.47 -65.01
C ARG A 403 -5.52 26.51 -64.24
N ARG A 404 -5.44 26.22 -62.95
CA ARG A 404 -6.50 26.45 -61.97
C ARG A 404 -5.89 27.08 -60.72
N GLY A 405 -6.31 28.30 -60.39
CA GLY A 405 -5.69 29.07 -59.31
C GLY A 405 -4.18 29.19 -59.51
N ASN A 406 -3.39 28.81 -58.52
CA ASN A 406 -1.93 28.85 -58.61
C ASN A 406 -1.30 27.61 -59.25
N ASN A 407 -2.10 26.57 -59.50
CA ASN A 407 -1.63 25.32 -60.07
C ASN A 407 -1.67 25.38 -61.59
N VAL A 408 -0.53 25.16 -62.23
CA VAL A 408 -0.44 25.01 -63.68
C VAL A 408 -0.10 23.56 -64.03
N SER A 409 -0.87 23.00 -64.95
CA SER A 409 -0.62 21.75 -65.64
C SER A 409 -0.26 22.06 -67.08
N LEU A 410 0.84 21.47 -67.55
CA LEU A 410 1.22 21.48 -68.95
C LEU A 410 1.37 20.04 -69.41
N VAL A 411 0.77 19.75 -70.55
CA VAL A 411 0.85 18.47 -71.24
C VAL A 411 1.44 18.72 -72.63
N THR A 412 2.55 18.06 -72.95
CA THR A 412 3.25 18.23 -74.23
C THR A 412 3.12 16.99 -75.12
N GLY A 413 2.71 17.16 -76.38
CA GLY A 413 2.77 16.12 -77.40
C GLY A 413 3.81 16.45 -78.48
N PHE A 414 4.47 15.43 -79.03
CA PHE A 414 5.37 15.60 -80.18
C PHE A 414 4.59 15.44 -81.49
N SER A 415 4.89 16.28 -82.49
CA SER A 415 4.57 16.02 -83.89
C SER A 415 5.80 15.38 -84.56
N THR A 416 5.61 14.57 -85.60
CA THR A 416 6.70 13.93 -86.34
C THR A 416 7.38 14.94 -87.26
N HIS A 417 8.29 15.75 -86.71
CA HIS A 417 9.10 16.70 -87.48
C HIS A 417 10.56 16.65 -87.04
N ASP A 418 11.49 16.82 -87.99
CA ASP A 418 12.92 16.91 -87.71
C ASP A 418 13.29 18.33 -87.27
N ILE A 419 14.04 18.44 -86.18
CA ILE A 419 14.48 19.70 -85.58
C ILE A 419 15.96 19.61 -85.22
N SER A 420 16.70 20.71 -85.42
CA SER A 420 18.14 20.78 -85.12
C SER A 420 18.40 20.92 -83.61
N SER A 421 19.56 20.46 -83.16
CA SER A 421 20.06 20.75 -81.81
C SER A 421 20.08 22.26 -81.53
N GLY A 422 19.62 22.67 -80.34
CA GLY A 422 19.59 24.07 -79.93
C GLY A 422 18.39 24.87 -80.45
N TYR A 423 17.38 24.21 -81.02
CA TYR A 423 16.17 24.87 -81.50
C TYR A 423 15.42 25.55 -80.34
N ASP A 424 15.24 26.87 -80.48
CA ASP A 424 14.56 27.74 -79.52
C ASP A 424 13.17 28.09 -80.04
N PHE A 425 12.15 27.46 -79.47
CA PHE A 425 10.75 27.63 -79.88
C PHE A 425 10.26 29.07 -79.70
N MET A 426 10.78 29.77 -78.69
CA MET A 426 10.36 31.14 -78.40
C MET A 426 10.87 32.11 -79.46
N ALA A 427 12.11 31.90 -79.91
CA ALA A 427 12.74 32.74 -80.93
C ALA A 427 12.27 32.40 -82.35
N ALA A 428 12.12 31.10 -82.66
CA ALA A 428 11.80 30.62 -84.00
C ALA A 428 10.32 30.82 -84.38
N GLU A 429 9.40 30.63 -83.42
CA GLU A 429 7.97 30.51 -83.72
C GLU A 429 7.10 31.62 -83.11
N LYS A 430 7.71 32.55 -82.34
CA LYS A 430 7.03 33.71 -81.73
C LYS A 430 5.73 33.32 -81.00
N LEU A 431 5.79 32.27 -80.17
CA LEU A 431 4.62 31.75 -79.44
C LEU A 431 3.98 32.86 -78.58
N SER A 432 2.84 33.40 -79.04
CA SER A 432 2.07 34.41 -78.31
C SER A 432 1.30 33.78 -77.15
N ASN A 433 1.07 34.54 -76.07
CA ASN A 433 0.31 34.16 -74.85
C ASN A 433 1.06 33.38 -73.76
N LEU A 434 2.39 33.39 -73.79
CA LEU A 434 3.19 32.87 -72.68
C LEU A 434 3.34 33.83 -71.48
N SER A 435 2.53 34.88 -71.43
CA SER A 435 2.53 35.90 -70.39
C SER A 435 2.05 35.42 -69.02
N ASP A 436 1.73 34.12 -68.83
CA ASP A 436 1.21 33.63 -67.54
C ASP A 436 1.87 32.35 -66.98
N VAL A 437 2.74 31.70 -67.74
CA VAL A 437 2.41 30.28 -67.91
C VAL A 437 3.21 29.31 -67.05
N TRP A 438 4.48 29.52 -66.65
CA TRP A 438 5.09 28.66 -65.62
C TRP A 438 6.49 29.11 -65.16
N ARG A 439 6.87 28.71 -63.96
CA ARG A 439 8.26 28.39 -63.58
C ARG A 439 8.32 26.93 -63.09
N PRO A 440 9.36 26.15 -63.43
CA PRO A 440 9.60 24.86 -62.78
C PRO A 440 9.73 25.09 -61.27
N GLN A 441 9.16 24.22 -60.45
CA GLN A 441 9.31 24.32 -59.00
C GLN A 441 10.79 24.21 -58.56
N ASP A 442 11.62 23.53 -59.38
CA ASP A 442 13.03 23.26 -59.13
C ASP A 442 13.95 23.75 -60.27
N ASN A 443 13.87 25.02 -60.71
CA ASN A 443 14.75 25.73 -61.69
C ASN A 443 15.06 25.06 -63.06
N PHE A 444 14.72 23.78 -63.29
CA PHE A 444 15.00 23.00 -64.48
C PHE A 444 14.13 21.75 -64.48
N ALA A 445 13.40 21.50 -65.59
CA ALA A 445 12.69 20.24 -65.81
C ALA A 445 13.39 19.47 -66.94
N TRP A 446 13.73 18.20 -66.69
CA TRP A 446 14.47 17.32 -67.60
C TRP A 446 13.53 16.27 -68.21
N ILE A 447 13.61 16.06 -69.53
CA ILE A 447 12.95 14.94 -70.21
C ILE A 447 14.00 14.15 -70.97
N ASN A 448 14.17 12.87 -70.63
CA ASN A 448 15.01 11.94 -71.38
C ASN A 448 14.16 11.19 -72.40
N ASN A 449 14.46 11.36 -73.68
CA ASN A 449 14.38 10.25 -74.63
C ASN A 449 15.82 9.85 -75.00
N ALA A 450 16.01 8.71 -75.66
CA ALA A 450 17.36 8.14 -75.87
C ALA A 450 18.33 9.03 -76.69
N THR A 451 17.88 10.14 -77.28
CA THR A 451 18.68 10.95 -78.22
C THR A 451 18.53 12.48 -78.11
N SER A 452 17.53 12.99 -77.38
CA SER A 452 17.20 14.43 -77.27
C SER A 452 16.60 14.82 -75.91
N MET A 453 16.79 16.09 -75.54
CA MET A 453 16.43 16.68 -74.24
C MET A 453 15.64 17.98 -74.42
N LEU A 454 14.53 18.13 -73.68
CA LEU A 454 13.78 19.38 -73.57
C LEU A 454 14.20 20.14 -72.30
N LEU A 455 14.54 21.42 -72.46
CA LEU A 455 14.99 22.30 -71.37
C LEU A 455 14.02 23.48 -71.26
N ILE A 456 13.55 23.73 -70.04
CA ILE A 456 12.69 24.85 -69.68
C ILE A 456 13.45 25.74 -68.70
N TRP A 457 13.67 26.99 -69.08
CA TRP A 457 14.43 27.97 -68.30
C TRP A 457 13.49 28.80 -67.39
N ASP A 458 14.03 29.38 -66.32
CA ASP A 458 13.31 30.28 -65.39
C ASP A 458 12.70 31.54 -66.06
N SER A 459 13.25 31.89 -67.22
CA SER A 459 12.75 32.94 -68.10
C SER A 459 11.47 32.55 -68.84
N GLY A 460 11.05 31.29 -68.80
CA GLY A 460 9.97 30.73 -69.63
C GLY A 460 10.44 30.36 -71.04
N ARG A 461 11.74 30.47 -71.33
CA ARG A 461 12.35 30.01 -72.58
C ARG A 461 12.30 28.49 -72.65
N ILE A 462 12.05 27.95 -73.84
CA ILE A 462 12.01 26.51 -74.10
C ILE A 462 12.99 26.19 -75.22
N THR A 463 13.94 25.29 -74.96
CA THR A 463 14.95 24.86 -75.94
C THR A 463 15.06 23.35 -75.99
N LEU A 464 15.25 22.78 -77.17
CA LEU A 464 15.63 21.38 -77.33
C LEU A 464 17.14 21.24 -77.55
N GLN A 465 17.78 20.32 -76.84
CA GLN A 465 19.19 19.92 -77.03
C GLN A 465 19.25 18.43 -77.33
N GLY A 466 19.78 18.02 -78.49
CA GLY A 466 19.73 16.62 -78.91
C GLY A 466 20.21 16.40 -80.34
N ASN A 467 20.57 15.16 -80.69
CA ASN A 467 21.22 14.84 -81.96
C ASN A 467 20.20 14.34 -83.03
N ASN A 468 20.01 15.15 -84.08
CA ASN A 468 19.31 14.92 -85.36
C ASN A 468 18.56 13.58 -85.58
N SER A 469 17.60 13.22 -84.72
CA SER A 469 16.81 12.01 -84.91
C SER A 469 15.40 12.17 -84.32
N ALA A 470 14.39 11.96 -85.15
CA ALA A 470 12.98 11.90 -84.80
C ALA A 470 12.75 10.99 -83.58
N GLY A 471 12.38 11.59 -82.45
CA GLY A 471 12.03 10.88 -81.23
C GLY A 471 10.53 10.94 -81.00
N SER A 472 9.84 9.81 -81.14
CA SER A 472 8.51 9.60 -80.57
C SER A 472 8.66 9.33 -79.06
N GLY A 473 8.08 10.18 -78.22
CA GLY A 473 8.12 10.06 -76.76
C GLY A 473 6.77 10.31 -76.11
N SER A 474 6.44 9.53 -75.07
CA SER A 474 5.20 9.68 -74.29
C SER A 474 5.28 10.78 -73.24
N LEU A 475 4.10 11.34 -72.95
CA LEU A 475 3.81 12.63 -72.34
C LEU A 475 4.39 12.85 -70.94
N TRP A 476 5.02 14.01 -70.72
CA TRP A 476 5.22 14.57 -69.38
C TRP A 476 3.91 15.20 -68.89
N THR A 477 3.48 14.80 -67.69
CA THR A 477 2.52 15.52 -66.85
C THR A 477 3.24 15.92 -65.58
N GLY A 478 3.17 17.18 -65.20
CA GLY A 478 3.70 17.62 -63.92
C GLY A 478 3.19 18.99 -63.52
N MET A 479 3.49 19.34 -62.27
CA MET A 479 2.95 20.53 -61.62
C MET A 479 3.94 21.69 -61.79
N TYR A 480 3.44 22.80 -62.30
CA TYR A 480 4.17 24.05 -62.45
C TYR A 480 3.52 25.14 -61.60
N MET A 481 4.33 26.11 -61.18
CA MET A 481 3.82 27.31 -60.51
C MET A 481 3.59 28.41 -61.54
N ALA A 482 2.51 29.18 -61.37
CA ALA A 482 2.27 30.36 -62.19
C ALA A 482 3.37 31.41 -62.01
N LYS A 483 3.83 32.00 -63.12
CA LYS A 483 4.90 33.02 -63.10
C LYS A 483 4.36 34.42 -62.85
N ASN A 484 3.15 34.71 -63.34
CA ASN A 484 2.49 36.00 -63.23
C ASN A 484 1.11 35.86 -62.54
N GLY A 485 0.54 37.00 -62.11
CA GLY A 485 -0.80 37.04 -61.53
C GLY A 485 -1.89 36.75 -62.57
N TYR A 486 -3.06 36.30 -62.11
CA TYR A 486 -4.18 35.87 -62.96
C TYR A 486 -4.53 36.91 -64.03
N GLN A 487 -4.90 36.45 -65.23
CA GLN A 487 -5.21 37.28 -66.39
C GLN A 487 -6.65 37.05 -66.85
N TRP A 488 -7.50 38.07 -66.94
CA TRP A 488 -8.85 37.99 -67.54
C TRP A 488 -9.19 39.30 -68.25
N VAL A 489 -10.14 39.22 -69.17
CA VAL A 489 -10.57 40.37 -69.97
C VAL A 489 -11.63 41.20 -69.24
N VAL A 490 -11.59 42.52 -69.43
CA VAL A 490 -12.66 43.43 -68.99
C VAL A 490 -14.00 42.98 -69.58
N GLY A 491 -15.06 43.03 -68.79
CA GLY A 491 -16.38 42.66 -69.28
C GLY A 491 -17.46 42.78 -68.23
N ALA A 492 -18.72 42.68 -68.65
CA ALA A 492 -19.84 42.57 -67.73
C ALA A 492 -19.88 41.14 -67.15
N PRO A 493 -19.77 40.97 -65.82
CA PRO A 493 -19.92 39.67 -65.20
C PRO A 493 -21.28 39.03 -65.48
N ALA A 494 -21.28 37.70 -65.66
CA ALA A 494 -22.51 36.93 -65.59
C ALA A 494 -22.98 36.91 -64.14
N ILE A 495 -24.19 37.40 -63.88
CA ILE A 495 -24.79 37.46 -62.54
C ILE A 495 -25.36 36.07 -62.19
N GLN A 496 -25.45 35.76 -60.88
CA GLN A 496 -26.00 34.50 -60.37
C GLN A 496 -27.49 34.33 -60.70
#